data_AF-A0A944Q3H8-F1
#
_entry.id   AF-A0A944Q3H8-F1
#
_cell.length_a   1.000
_cell.length_b   1.000
_cell.length_c   1.000
_cell.angle_alpha   90.00
_cell.angle_beta   90.00
_cell.angle_gamma   90.00
#
_symmetry.space_group_name_H-M   'P 1'
#
loop_
_entity.id
_entity.type
_entity.pdbx_description
1 polymer ?
#
loop_
_entity_poly.entity_id
_entity_poly.type
_entity_poly.pdbx_seq_one_letter_code
_entity_poly.pdbx_strand_id
1 'polypeptide(L)'
;MLRHANAPTSRFTKVSNDLVRHPRLTPEAKLLLIYVQGLPQSEASKSLSEHAAKLNITGRAYQRAKELLLACGFFHHWREQGSGGRWFTDQLLANVTLTSEEASCIRHGIPPSAQSPTVGEPTRPMVGGSPTERKTGEKNTPHPPPKDAEVVEVAEMGDADTTPELFEAERVLLGLRHQHRDLYLGPREARTLATTAAEWLRRGITSAELRRALTAGLPAGGIQSAVGFLRHRLTAKLPAPAPLKTRVPYDALPPSRTVTPLVTCAGPGPDHAFRPLADETHCPRCRSDHPAAASVPRRRVPWRDLVATVAATH
;
A
#
# COMPACT_ATOMS: atom_id res chain seq x y z
N MET A 1 19.27 24.46 -7.53
CA MET A 1 18.22 23.83 -6.68
C MET A 1 18.15 22.34 -7.00
N LEU A 2 18.49 21.47 -6.04
CA LEU A 2 18.31 20.02 -6.18
C LEU A 2 16.83 19.66 -6.00
N ARG A 3 16.29 18.82 -6.90
CA ARG A 3 14.93 18.28 -6.79
C ARG A 3 15.04 16.76 -6.72
N HIS A 4 14.32 16.13 -5.80
CA HIS A 4 14.28 14.68 -5.66
C HIS A 4 12.85 14.19 -5.85
N ALA A 5 12.69 13.07 -6.55
CA ALA A 5 11.40 12.43 -6.81
C ALA A 5 11.59 10.92 -6.66
N ASN A 6 10.74 10.32 -5.83
CA ASN A 6 10.73 8.87 -5.59
C ASN A 6 9.44 8.31 -6.19
N ALA A 7 9.58 7.46 -7.21
CA ALA A 7 8.50 6.89 -8.01
C ALA A 7 8.30 5.36 -7.91
N PRO A 8 9.27 4.52 -7.49
CA PRO A 8 9.06 3.08 -7.45
C PRO A 8 7.92 2.71 -6.50
N THR A 9 6.91 2.02 -7.03
CA THR A 9 5.79 1.45 -6.25
C THR A 9 6.10 0.05 -5.73
N SER A 10 7.11 -0.62 -6.29
CA SER A 10 7.59 -1.94 -5.92
C SER A 10 9.12 -2.05 -6.11
N ARG A 11 9.72 -3.15 -5.63
CA ARG A 11 11.16 -3.47 -5.76
C ARG A 11 12.11 -2.39 -5.17
N PHE A 12 11.77 -1.86 -4.00
CA PHE A 12 12.64 -0.95 -3.26
C PHE A 12 12.97 -1.50 -1.87
N THR A 13 14.15 -1.15 -1.38
CA THR A 13 14.58 -1.46 0.00
C THR A 13 14.32 -0.25 0.89
N LYS A 14 13.68 -0.45 2.03
CA LYS A 14 13.54 0.60 3.05
C LYS A 14 14.82 0.70 3.86
N VAL A 15 15.42 1.88 3.85
CA VAL A 15 16.68 2.16 4.55
C VAL A 15 16.40 3.18 5.65
N SER A 16 16.90 2.93 6.87
CA SER A 16 16.78 3.89 7.97
C SER A 16 17.61 5.15 7.68
N ASN A 17 17.10 6.31 8.10
CA ASN A 17 17.86 7.55 7.96
C ASN A 17 19.14 7.52 8.81
N ASP A 18 19.12 6.80 9.93
CA ASP A 18 20.28 6.66 10.82
C ASP A 18 21.43 5.95 10.11
N LEU A 19 21.14 4.94 9.30
CA LEU A 19 22.12 4.29 8.44
C LEU A 19 22.65 5.24 7.35
N VAL A 20 21.75 5.87 6.59
CA VAL A 20 22.12 6.74 5.45
C VAL A 20 22.98 7.91 5.93
N ARG A 21 22.63 8.50 7.07
CA ARG A 21 23.28 9.69 7.64
C ARG A 21 24.39 9.34 8.63
N HIS A 22 24.68 8.06 8.85
CA HIS A 22 25.69 7.65 9.83
C HIS A 22 27.06 8.28 9.49
N PRO A 23 27.70 9.01 10.44
CA PRO A 23 28.92 9.77 10.15
C PRO A 23 30.16 8.89 10.04
N ARG A 24 30.19 7.73 10.71
CA ARG A 24 31.37 6.84 10.74
C ARG A 24 31.37 5.78 9.65
N LEU A 25 30.24 5.53 8.98
CA LEU A 25 30.17 4.51 7.94
C LEU A 25 30.65 5.07 6.60
N THR A 26 31.51 4.32 5.91
CA THR A 26 31.92 4.67 4.55
C THR A 26 30.77 4.44 3.56
N PRO A 27 30.80 5.08 2.37
CA PRO A 27 29.83 4.83 1.31
C PRO A 27 29.72 3.35 0.93
N GLU A 28 30.84 2.63 0.92
CA GLU A 28 30.89 1.18 0.63
C GLU A 28 30.14 0.37 1.69
N ALA A 29 30.33 0.69 2.97
CA ALA A 29 29.61 0.03 4.06
C ALA A 29 28.11 0.27 3.98
N LYS A 30 27.70 1.51 3.68
CA LYS A 30 26.29 1.88 3.48
C LYS A 30 25.70 1.14 2.27
N LEU A 31 26.40 1.15 1.14
CA LEU A 31 25.94 0.49 -0.09
C LEU A 31 25.80 -1.02 0.09
N LEU A 32 26.78 -1.66 0.73
CA LEU A 32 26.77 -3.10 1.02
C LEU A 32 25.56 -3.48 1.88
N LEU A 33 25.29 -2.73 2.95
CA LEU A 33 24.15 -2.99 3.83
C LEU A 33 22.80 -2.77 3.12
N ILE A 34 22.66 -1.69 2.34
CA ILE A 34 21.46 -1.40 1.55
C ILE A 34 21.21 -2.50 0.50
N TYR A 35 22.27 -2.94 -0.17
CA TYR A 35 22.20 -4.01 -1.17
C TYR A 35 21.73 -5.32 -0.55
N VAL A 36 22.36 -5.76 0.56
CA VAL A 36 22.02 -7.03 1.22
C VAL A 36 20.58 -7.04 1.73
N GLN A 37 20.07 -5.91 2.26
CA GLN A 37 18.67 -5.81 2.69
C GLN A 37 17.65 -5.92 1.54
N GLY A 38 18.06 -5.66 0.31
CA GLY A 38 17.22 -5.81 -0.88
C GLY A 38 17.28 -7.20 -1.52
N LEU A 39 18.14 -8.09 -1.03
CA LEU A 39 18.33 -9.40 -1.63
C LEU A 39 17.17 -10.36 -1.30
N PRO A 40 16.80 -11.23 -2.24
CA PRO A 40 15.88 -12.32 -1.94
C PRO A 40 16.53 -13.34 -0.99
N GLN A 41 15.72 -14.07 -0.23
CA GLN A 41 16.21 -15.08 0.73
C GLN A 41 17.07 -16.17 0.08
N SER A 42 16.90 -16.43 -1.22
CA SER A 42 17.72 -17.38 -1.99
C SER A 42 19.20 -17.00 -2.06
N GLU A 43 19.53 -15.73 -1.87
CA GLU A 43 20.91 -15.21 -1.89
C GLU A 43 21.52 -15.12 -0.48
N ALA A 44 20.78 -15.49 0.57
CA ALA A 44 21.22 -15.40 1.97
C ALA A 44 22.31 -16.41 2.34
N SER A 45 22.49 -17.49 1.55
CA SER A 45 23.52 -18.51 1.78
C SER A 45 24.93 -18.08 1.35
N LYS A 46 25.06 -17.01 0.56
CA LYS A 46 26.34 -16.52 0.06
C LYS A 46 27.05 -15.65 1.10
N SER A 47 28.37 -15.67 1.07
CA SER A 47 29.18 -14.87 2.00
C SER A 47 29.03 -13.37 1.76
N LEU A 48 29.18 -12.56 2.82
CA LEU A 48 29.19 -11.09 2.68
C LEU A 48 30.26 -10.59 1.70
N SER A 49 31.40 -11.28 1.60
CA SER A 49 32.46 -10.98 0.64
C SER A 49 32.04 -11.17 -0.82
N GLU A 50 31.22 -12.18 -1.12
CA GLU A 50 30.70 -12.39 -2.48
C GLU A 50 29.75 -11.26 -2.89
N HIS A 51 28.89 -10.82 -1.96
CA HIS A 51 28.01 -9.67 -2.20
C HIS A 51 28.79 -8.37 -2.35
N ALA A 52 29.86 -8.18 -1.58
CA ALA A 52 30.77 -7.05 -1.73
C ALA A 52 31.48 -7.05 -3.11
N ALA A 53 31.92 -8.23 -3.57
CA ALA A 53 32.55 -8.37 -4.89
C ALA A 53 31.59 -7.97 -6.04
N LYS A 54 30.30 -8.31 -5.95
CA LYS A 54 29.28 -7.86 -6.93
C LYS A 54 29.12 -6.34 -7.00
N LEU A 55 29.45 -5.64 -5.92
CA LEU A 55 29.42 -4.18 -5.83
C LEU A 55 30.77 -3.53 -6.16
N ASN A 56 31.75 -4.31 -6.62
CA ASN A 56 33.14 -3.89 -6.84
C ASN A 56 33.83 -3.38 -5.55
N ILE A 57 33.40 -3.86 -4.38
CA ILE A 57 34.03 -3.56 -3.09
C ILE A 57 34.95 -4.73 -2.74
N THR A 58 36.26 -4.56 -2.94
CA THR A 58 37.25 -5.65 -2.74
C THR A 58 38.43 -5.21 -1.87
N GLY A 59 39.22 -6.19 -1.43
CA GLY A 59 40.47 -5.97 -0.69
C GLY A 59 40.29 -5.10 0.57
N ARG A 60 41.10 -4.04 0.66
CA ARG A 60 41.11 -3.12 1.81
C ARG A 60 39.80 -2.37 2.01
N ALA A 61 39.09 -2.03 0.93
CA ALA A 61 37.80 -1.34 1.02
C ALA A 61 36.74 -2.23 1.69
N TYR A 62 36.71 -3.51 1.33
CA TYR A 62 35.83 -4.49 1.95
C TYR A 62 36.14 -4.70 3.43
N GLN A 63 37.42 -4.91 3.78
CA GLN A 63 37.80 -5.12 5.19
C GLN A 63 37.43 -3.91 6.05
N ARG A 64 37.74 -2.70 5.58
CA ARG A 64 37.36 -1.46 6.26
C ARG A 64 35.84 -1.32 6.40
N ALA A 65 35.09 -1.62 5.36
CA ALA A 65 33.62 -1.57 5.41
C ALA A 65 33.06 -2.56 6.43
N LYS A 66 33.57 -3.81 6.44
CA LYS A 66 33.20 -4.85 7.38
C LYS A 66 33.52 -4.48 8.83
N GLU A 67 34.72 -3.95 9.08
CA GLU A 67 35.14 -3.47 10.41
C GLU A 67 34.25 -2.33 10.91
N LEU A 68 33.92 -1.37 10.05
CA LEU A 68 33.03 -0.27 10.42
C LEU A 68 31.60 -0.73 10.69
N LEU A 69 31.09 -1.71 9.93
CA LEU A 69 29.78 -2.30 10.17
C LEU A 69 29.73 -3.04 11.51
N LEU A 70 30.81 -3.75 11.89
CA LEU A 70 30.96 -4.38 13.20
C LEU A 70 30.99 -3.33 14.32
N ALA A 71 31.88 -2.35 14.20
CA ALA A 71 32.08 -1.32 15.22
C ALA A 71 30.85 -0.44 15.45
N CYS A 72 30.00 -0.26 14.42
CA CYS A 72 28.77 0.51 14.53
C CYS A 72 27.54 -0.36 14.86
N GLY A 73 27.70 -1.68 15.07
CA GLY A 73 26.63 -2.58 15.49
C GLY A 73 25.63 -2.97 14.39
N PHE A 74 25.96 -2.77 13.12
CA PHE A 74 25.12 -3.15 11.98
C PHE A 74 25.43 -4.54 11.43
N PHE A 75 26.62 -5.08 11.74
CA PHE A 75 27.03 -6.41 11.34
C PHE A 75 27.51 -7.20 12.54
N HIS A 76 27.06 -8.44 12.66
CA HIS A 76 27.45 -9.40 13.70
C HIS A 76 27.79 -10.72 13.05
N HIS A 77 28.81 -11.42 13.56
CA HIS A 77 29.17 -12.73 13.05
C HIS A 77 29.59 -13.68 14.16
N TRP A 78 29.27 -14.95 13.99
CA TRP A 78 29.61 -16.03 14.91
C TRP A 78 30.31 -17.14 14.15
N ARG A 79 31.32 -17.76 14.77
CA ARG A 79 31.99 -18.93 14.23
C ARG A 79 31.69 -20.09 15.15
N GLU A 80 31.02 -21.10 14.60
CA GLU A 80 30.60 -22.25 15.37
C GLU A 80 31.04 -23.54 14.70
N GLN A 81 31.30 -24.54 15.52
CA GLN A 81 31.60 -25.88 15.07
C GLN A 81 30.30 -26.69 15.12
N GLY A 82 29.85 -27.14 13.94
CA GLY A 82 28.66 -28.00 13.85
C GLY A 82 28.92 -29.39 14.45
N SER A 83 27.84 -30.16 14.64
CA SER A 83 27.89 -31.52 15.18
C SER A 83 28.81 -32.47 14.40
N GLY A 84 29.07 -32.18 13.12
CA GLY A 84 30.03 -32.90 12.26
C GLY A 84 31.46 -32.34 12.26
N GLY A 85 31.83 -31.48 13.20
CA GLY A 85 33.18 -30.89 13.32
C GLY A 85 33.50 -29.80 12.29
N ARG A 86 32.62 -29.53 11.32
CA ARG A 86 32.76 -28.46 10.32
C ARG A 86 32.46 -27.10 10.93
N TRP A 87 33.33 -26.13 10.66
CA TRP A 87 33.12 -24.74 11.05
C TRP A 87 32.17 -24.06 10.07
N PHE A 88 31.16 -23.37 10.59
CA PHE A 88 30.34 -22.45 9.82
C PHE A 88 30.41 -21.05 10.44
N THR A 89 30.26 -20.04 9.59
CA THR A 89 30.19 -18.65 10.03
C THR A 89 28.78 -18.14 9.79
N ASP A 90 28.08 -17.83 10.87
CA ASP A 90 26.77 -17.20 10.81
C ASP A 90 26.95 -15.68 10.78
N GLN A 91 26.14 -14.99 9.98
CA GLN A 91 26.32 -13.58 9.64
C GLN A 91 24.96 -12.88 9.70
N LEU A 92 24.84 -11.88 10.59
CA LEU A 92 23.66 -11.05 10.73
C LEU A 92 23.97 -9.62 10.32
N LEU A 93 23.25 -9.11 9.32
CA LEU A 93 23.24 -7.69 8.96
C LEU A 93 21.88 -7.09 9.33
N ALA A 94 21.90 -6.08 10.19
CA ALA A 94 20.70 -5.38 10.66
C ALA A 94 20.61 -3.96 10.08
N ASN A 95 19.39 -3.47 9.85
CA ASN A 95 19.13 -2.08 9.41
C ASN A 95 19.06 -1.06 10.56
N VAL A 96 19.18 -1.57 11.79
CA VAL A 96 19.25 -0.84 13.06
C VAL A 96 20.53 -1.23 13.76
N THR A 97 21.03 -0.33 14.61
CA THR A 97 22.18 -0.62 15.47
C THR A 97 21.76 -1.61 16.54
N LEU A 98 22.46 -2.73 16.64
CA LEU A 98 22.24 -3.73 17.67
C LEU A 98 23.50 -3.86 18.53
N THR A 99 23.29 -4.02 19.83
CA THR A 99 24.34 -4.50 20.73
C THR A 99 24.64 -5.98 20.43
N SER A 100 25.82 -6.45 20.83
CA SER A 100 26.18 -7.87 20.65
C SER A 100 25.25 -8.82 21.41
N GLU A 101 24.69 -8.37 22.54
CA GLU A 101 23.72 -9.12 23.33
C GLU A 101 22.38 -9.25 22.60
N GLU A 102 21.82 -8.13 22.11
CA GLU A 102 20.58 -8.14 21.33
C GLU A 102 20.72 -8.97 20.05
N ALA A 103 21.84 -8.87 19.35
CA ALA A 103 22.13 -9.66 18.16
C ALA A 103 22.21 -11.16 18.48
N SER A 104 22.80 -11.52 19.61
CA SER A 104 22.84 -12.90 20.12
C SER A 104 21.44 -13.41 20.48
N CYS A 105 20.62 -12.61 21.16
CA CYS A 105 19.23 -12.96 21.46
C CYS A 105 18.37 -13.17 20.21
N ILE A 106 18.53 -12.33 19.17
CA ILE A 106 17.82 -12.51 17.89
C ILE A 106 18.21 -13.83 17.23
N ARG A 107 19.49 -14.20 17.31
CA ARG A 107 20.01 -15.43 16.73
C ARG A 107 19.55 -16.69 17.46
N HIS A 108 19.70 -16.71 18.79
CA HIS A 108 19.42 -17.89 19.60
C HIS A 108 17.94 -18.00 20.02
N GLY A 109 17.13 -16.99 19.70
CA GLY A 109 15.81 -16.78 20.29
C GLY A 109 15.94 -16.14 21.67
N ILE A 110 14.98 -15.26 22.00
CA ILE A 110 14.90 -14.66 23.33
C ILE A 110 14.64 -15.82 24.32
N PRO A 111 15.55 -16.14 25.27
CA PRO A 111 15.17 -17.02 26.36
C PRO A 111 14.03 -16.33 27.13
N PRO A 112 12.97 -17.04 27.56
CA PRO A 112 11.93 -16.44 28.36
C PRO A 112 12.56 -15.93 29.66
N SER A 113 12.92 -14.64 29.70
CA SER A 113 13.42 -14.01 30.90
C SER A 113 12.26 -13.90 31.88
N ALA A 114 12.49 -14.37 33.10
CA ALA A 114 11.58 -14.35 34.24
C ALA A 114 11.39 -12.94 34.80
N GLN A 115 11.02 -11.98 33.95
CA GLN A 115 10.53 -10.68 34.39
C GLN A 115 9.16 -10.44 33.78
N SER A 116 8.15 -10.86 34.54
CA SER A 116 6.78 -10.43 34.36
C SER A 116 6.73 -8.91 34.54
N PRO A 117 6.23 -8.13 33.55
CA PRO A 117 5.72 -6.81 33.85
C PRO A 117 4.54 -7.00 34.81
N THR A 118 4.61 -6.37 35.98
CA THR A 118 3.54 -6.29 36.97
C THR A 118 2.25 -5.81 36.31
N VAL A 119 1.37 -6.75 35.96
CA VAL A 119 -0.04 -6.52 35.65
C VAL A 119 -0.82 -7.22 36.76
N GLY A 120 -1.65 -6.44 37.46
CA GLY A 120 -2.40 -6.86 38.64
C GLY A 120 -3.23 -8.12 38.41
N GLU A 121 -3.39 -8.88 39.50
CA GLU A 121 -4.15 -10.12 39.55
C GLU A 121 -5.58 -9.95 39.00
N PRO A 122 -6.04 -10.84 38.11
CA PRO A 122 -7.46 -10.93 37.79
C PRO A 122 -8.20 -11.60 38.96
N THR A 123 -8.90 -10.80 39.75
CA THR A 123 -9.93 -11.26 40.69
C THR A 123 -10.93 -12.16 39.95
N ARG A 124 -11.09 -13.39 40.44
CA ARG A 124 -12.10 -14.33 39.92
C ARG A 124 -13.51 -13.78 40.14
N PRO A 125 -14.38 -13.74 39.11
CA PRO A 125 -15.81 -13.64 39.32
C PRO A 125 -16.36 -14.98 39.82
N MET A 126 -16.92 -14.95 41.01
CA MET A 126 -17.70 -16.00 41.64
C MET A 126 -19.14 -15.92 41.14
N VAL A 127 -19.65 -16.98 40.52
CA VAL A 127 -21.08 -17.18 40.21
C VAL A 127 -21.31 -18.68 40.39
N GLY A 128 -22.11 -19.20 41.32
CA GLY A 128 -23.46 -18.80 41.70
C GLY A 128 -24.45 -19.76 41.02
N GLY A 129 -24.91 -20.80 41.74
CA GLY A 129 -26.01 -21.69 41.29
C GLY A 129 -27.30 -20.89 41.03
N SER A 130 -28.29 -21.32 40.25
CA SER A 130 -29.04 -22.59 40.13
C SER A 130 -30.13 -22.34 39.03
N PRO A 131 -31.20 -23.14 38.85
CA PRO A 131 -31.31 -24.57 38.55
C PRO A 131 -32.22 -24.90 37.32
N THR A 132 -32.08 -26.14 36.85
CA THR A 132 -33.08 -27.13 36.36
C THR A 132 -34.33 -26.67 35.59
N GLU A 133 -34.50 -27.20 34.37
CA GLU A 133 -35.71 -27.96 34.02
C GLU A 133 -35.38 -29.14 33.10
N ARG A 134 -36.04 -30.26 33.40
CA ARG A 134 -35.86 -31.61 32.88
C ARG A 134 -37.17 -32.00 32.19
N LYS A 135 -37.09 -32.62 31.02
CA LYS A 135 -37.95 -33.74 30.53
C LYS A 135 -37.58 -34.04 29.07
N THR A 136 -37.66 -35.23 28.47
CA THR A 136 -37.50 -36.66 28.79
C THR A 136 -37.61 -37.37 27.42
N GLY A 137 -37.01 -38.55 27.22
CA GLY A 137 -37.41 -39.51 26.16
C GLY A 137 -36.39 -39.64 25.02
N GLU A 138 -35.31 -40.41 25.12
CA GLU A 138 -35.20 -41.88 24.99
C GLU A 138 -35.86 -42.48 23.73
N LYS A 139 -35.05 -42.89 22.72
CA LYS A 139 -34.77 -44.31 22.36
C LYS A 139 -34.00 -44.49 21.02
N ASN A 140 -32.88 -45.22 21.12
CA ASN A 140 -32.26 -46.23 20.22
C ASN A 140 -32.09 -46.04 18.69
N THR A 141 -30.81 -45.91 18.28
CA THR A 141 -29.97 -46.76 17.36
C THR A 141 -30.60 -47.66 16.27
N PRO A 142 -29.86 -48.17 15.25
CA PRO A 142 -28.48 -47.89 14.77
C PRO A 142 -28.35 -47.73 13.22
N HIS A 143 -27.13 -47.43 12.74
CA HIS A 143 -26.69 -47.34 11.33
C HIS A 143 -26.80 -48.67 10.55
N PRO A 144 -26.96 -48.66 9.20
CA PRO A 144 -25.85 -49.11 8.29
C PRO A 144 -25.80 -48.38 6.90
N PRO A 145 -24.76 -48.59 6.05
CA PRO A 145 -24.61 -48.06 4.67
C PRO A 145 -25.10 -49.11 3.60
N PRO A 146 -24.97 -49.02 2.24
CA PRO A 146 -24.20 -48.11 1.34
C PRO A 146 -24.86 -47.76 -0.06
N LYS A 147 -24.06 -47.14 -0.96
CA LYS A 147 -24.01 -47.21 -2.45
C LYS A 147 -24.95 -46.42 -3.41
N ASP A 148 -24.26 -45.61 -4.22
CA ASP A 148 -24.28 -45.40 -5.69
C ASP A 148 -25.53 -44.99 -6.49
N ALA A 149 -25.28 -44.03 -7.39
CA ALA A 149 -26.08 -43.55 -8.55
C ALA A 149 -27.36 -42.75 -8.18
N GLU A 150 -27.78 -41.68 -8.84
CA GLU A 150 -27.48 -41.14 -10.17
C GLU A 150 -28.03 -39.69 -10.24
N VAL A 151 -27.48 -38.97 -11.21
CA VAL A 151 -27.82 -37.65 -11.76
C VAL A 151 -29.33 -37.34 -11.86
N VAL A 152 -29.78 -36.16 -11.39
CA VAL A 152 -30.71 -35.26 -12.14
C VAL A 152 -30.53 -33.80 -11.69
N GLU A 153 -30.37 -32.96 -12.70
CA GLU A 153 -30.31 -31.49 -12.74
C GLU A 153 -31.56 -30.80 -12.15
N VAL A 154 -31.38 -29.62 -11.54
CA VAL A 154 -32.33 -28.51 -11.71
C VAL A 154 -31.58 -27.18 -11.75
N ALA A 155 -31.50 -26.67 -12.98
CA ALA A 155 -31.70 -25.29 -13.42
C ALA A 155 -30.84 -24.15 -12.82
N GLU A 156 -30.07 -23.58 -13.73
CA GLU A 156 -29.75 -22.17 -13.83
C GLU A 156 -30.90 -21.26 -13.36
N MET A 157 -30.59 -20.44 -12.36
CA MET A 157 -31.25 -19.17 -12.05
C MET A 157 -30.20 -18.31 -11.34
N GLY A 158 -29.71 -17.21 -11.84
CA GLY A 158 -29.81 -16.61 -13.15
C GLY A 158 -28.57 -15.75 -13.30
N ASP A 159 -28.29 -15.36 -14.51
CA ASP A 159 -27.31 -14.34 -14.88
C ASP A 159 -27.62 -13.04 -14.13
N ALA A 160 -27.17 -12.96 -12.88
CA ALA A 160 -27.28 -11.78 -12.05
C ALA A 160 -26.17 -10.85 -12.48
N ASP A 161 -26.40 -10.25 -13.66
CA ASP A 161 -25.94 -8.92 -14.03
C ASP A 161 -24.57 -8.63 -13.44
N THR A 162 -23.53 -9.20 -14.07
CA THR A 162 -22.13 -8.96 -13.70
C THR A 162 -21.76 -7.54 -14.10
N THR A 163 -22.44 -6.61 -13.43
CA THR A 163 -22.29 -5.20 -13.60
C THR A 163 -20.84 -4.86 -13.27
N PRO A 164 -20.15 -4.09 -14.11
CA PRO A 164 -18.76 -3.71 -13.87
C PRO A 164 -18.59 -3.10 -12.46
N GLU A 165 -19.65 -2.49 -11.93
CA GLU A 165 -19.74 -1.95 -10.58
C GLU A 165 -19.62 -3.01 -9.47
N LEU A 166 -20.16 -4.23 -9.63
CA LEU A 166 -20.01 -5.31 -8.64
C LEU A 166 -18.56 -5.80 -8.55
N PHE A 167 -17.90 -6.00 -9.69
CA PHE A 167 -16.49 -6.38 -9.72
C PHE A 167 -15.59 -5.27 -9.18
N GLU A 168 -15.88 -4.02 -9.52
CA GLU A 168 -15.13 -2.88 -9.00
C GLU A 168 -15.33 -2.76 -7.48
N ALA A 169 -16.54 -2.97 -6.98
CA ALA A 169 -16.85 -2.96 -5.55
C ALA A 169 -16.11 -4.08 -4.79
N GLU A 170 -16.12 -5.32 -5.28
CA GLU A 170 -15.38 -6.44 -4.67
C GLU A 170 -13.87 -6.14 -4.62
N ARG A 171 -13.31 -5.60 -5.70
CA ARG A 171 -11.90 -5.18 -5.78
C ARG A 171 -11.56 -4.08 -4.77
N VAL A 172 -12.45 -3.10 -4.59
CA VAL A 172 -12.27 -2.03 -3.59
C VAL A 172 -12.27 -2.61 -2.18
N LEU A 173 -13.22 -3.48 -1.85
CA LEU A 173 -13.37 -4.11 -0.53
C LEU A 173 -12.15 -4.97 -0.18
N LEU A 174 -11.70 -5.83 -1.09
CA LEU A 174 -10.48 -6.63 -0.89
C LEU A 174 -9.24 -5.74 -0.71
N GLY A 175 -9.20 -4.60 -1.39
CA GLY A 175 -8.10 -3.64 -1.32
C GLY A 175 -7.98 -2.89 0.02
N LEU A 176 -9.01 -2.87 0.87
CA LEU A 176 -9.03 -2.12 2.13
C LEU A 176 -7.93 -2.55 3.11
N ARG A 177 -7.56 -3.84 3.07
CA ARG A 177 -6.45 -4.40 3.86
C ARG A 177 -5.14 -3.63 3.70
N HIS A 178 -4.90 -3.01 2.54
CA HIS A 178 -3.66 -2.27 2.26
C HIS A 178 -3.61 -0.90 2.96
N GLN A 179 -4.75 -0.39 3.40
CA GLN A 179 -4.85 0.88 4.11
C GLN A 179 -4.92 0.67 5.62
N HIS A 180 -5.75 -0.27 6.08
CA HIS A 180 -5.84 -0.65 7.49
C HIS A 180 -5.89 -2.17 7.61
N ARG A 181 -4.97 -2.73 8.42
CA ARG A 181 -4.87 -4.18 8.63
C ARG A 181 -6.13 -4.77 9.27
N ASP A 182 -6.80 -3.98 10.11
CA ASP A 182 -8.03 -4.36 10.81
C ASP A 182 -9.25 -4.50 9.88
N LEU A 183 -9.14 -4.06 8.62
CA LEU A 183 -10.17 -4.19 7.58
C LEU A 183 -9.87 -5.32 6.60
N TYR A 184 -9.25 -6.40 7.08
CA TYR A 184 -9.07 -7.61 6.29
C TYR A 184 -10.42 -8.30 6.05
N LEU A 185 -10.67 -8.68 4.80
CA LEU A 185 -11.86 -9.41 4.37
C LEU A 185 -11.44 -10.63 3.54
N GLY A 186 -12.10 -11.76 3.80
CA GLY A 186 -12.01 -12.92 2.90
C GLY A 186 -12.78 -12.68 1.59
N PRO A 187 -12.47 -13.42 0.50
CA PRO A 187 -13.18 -13.29 -0.78
C PRO A 187 -14.69 -13.50 -0.69
N ARG A 188 -15.14 -14.47 0.13
CA ARG A 188 -16.57 -14.73 0.35
C ARG A 188 -17.25 -13.54 1.03
N GLU A 189 -16.63 -13.00 2.07
CA GLU A 189 -17.14 -11.84 2.81
C GLU A 189 -17.20 -10.59 1.92
N ALA A 190 -16.16 -10.35 1.12
CA ALA A 190 -16.12 -9.26 0.16
C ALA A 190 -17.27 -9.35 -0.85
N ARG A 191 -17.57 -10.54 -1.38
CA ARG A 191 -18.73 -10.75 -2.28
C ARG A 191 -20.06 -10.44 -1.60
N THR A 192 -20.23 -10.84 -0.34
CA THR A 192 -21.49 -10.52 0.38
C THR A 192 -21.69 -9.03 0.58
N LEU A 193 -20.61 -8.24 0.67
CA LEU A 193 -20.67 -6.79 0.82
C LEU A 193 -20.64 -6.05 -0.53
N ALA A 194 -20.21 -6.72 -1.62
CA ALA A 194 -20.04 -6.14 -2.93
C ALA A 194 -21.36 -5.59 -3.49
N THR A 195 -22.49 -6.26 -3.24
CA THR A 195 -23.82 -5.78 -3.68
C THR A 195 -24.16 -4.41 -3.09
N THR A 196 -23.96 -4.22 -1.79
CA THR A 196 -24.23 -2.94 -1.14
C THR A 196 -23.19 -1.88 -1.53
N ALA A 197 -21.94 -2.27 -1.75
CA ALA A 197 -20.90 -1.36 -2.22
C ALA A 197 -21.08 -0.92 -3.70
N ALA A 198 -21.60 -1.78 -4.57
CA ALA A 198 -21.94 -1.43 -5.95
C ALA A 198 -23.07 -0.40 -6.01
N GLU A 199 -24.00 -0.40 -5.05
CA GLU A 199 -25.01 0.65 -4.92
C GLU A 199 -24.40 2.03 -4.70
N TRP A 200 -23.28 2.14 -3.98
CA TRP A 200 -22.56 3.41 -3.85
C TRP A 200 -22.01 3.89 -5.19
N LEU A 201 -21.45 2.97 -5.99
CA LEU A 201 -20.92 3.29 -7.32
C LEU A 201 -22.03 3.71 -8.28
N ARG A 202 -23.18 3.02 -8.26
CA ARG A 202 -24.37 3.38 -9.06
C ARG A 202 -24.93 4.77 -8.72
N ARG A 203 -24.74 5.22 -7.48
CA ARG A 203 -25.11 6.58 -7.04
C ARG A 203 -24.07 7.64 -7.43
N GLY A 204 -23.03 7.28 -8.17
CA GLY A 204 -22.03 8.19 -8.72
C GLY A 204 -20.83 8.44 -7.81
N ILE A 205 -20.67 7.68 -6.72
CA ILE A 205 -19.46 7.74 -5.89
C ILE A 205 -18.34 6.99 -6.58
N THR A 206 -17.17 7.60 -6.68
CA THR A 206 -16.00 6.94 -7.28
C THR A 206 -15.42 5.86 -6.36
N SER A 207 -14.71 4.88 -6.91
CA SER A 207 -14.04 3.84 -6.10
C SER A 207 -13.00 4.40 -5.12
N ALA A 208 -12.39 5.56 -5.42
CA ALA A 208 -11.51 6.27 -4.50
C ALA A 208 -12.26 6.91 -3.33
N GLU A 209 -13.42 7.50 -3.57
CA GLU A 209 -14.28 8.09 -2.55
C GLU A 209 -14.93 7.02 -1.68
N LEU A 210 -15.41 5.92 -2.27
CA LEU A 210 -15.92 4.77 -1.52
C LEU A 210 -14.85 4.24 -0.54
N ARG A 211 -13.61 4.08 -1.01
CA ARG A 211 -12.49 3.65 -0.16
C ARG A 211 -12.22 4.61 0.99
N ARG A 212 -12.19 5.92 0.72
CA ARG A 212 -12.04 6.95 1.75
C ARG A 212 -13.20 6.95 2.73
N ALA A 213 -14.42 6.80 2.22
CA ALA A 213 -15.64 6.76 2.99
C ALA A 213 -15.69 5.56 3.93
N LEU A 214 -15.11 4.41 3.56
CA LEU A 214 -15.04 3.21 4.41
C LEU A 214 -13.92 3.25 5.46
N THR A 215 -12.85 4.01 5.21
CA THR A 215 -11.66 4.09 6.09
C THR A 215 -11.62 5.32 6.99
N ALA A 216 -12.45 6.35 6.75
CA ALA A 216 -12.42 7.57 7.57
C ALA A 216 -12.89 7.32 9.02
N GLY A 217 -12.19 7.84 10.04
CA GLY A 217 -12.68 7.82 11.43
C GLY A 217 -12.92 6.42 12.00
N LEU A 218 -11.90 5.55 11.93
CA LEU A 218 -11.96 4.24 12.57
C LEU A 218 -11.92 4.37 14.11
N PRO A 219 -12.57 3.45 14.86
CA PRO A 219 -12.54 3.47 16.31
C PRO A 219 -11.12 3.35 16.87
N ALA A 220 -10.78 4.15 17.88
CA ALA A 220 -9.46 4.12 18.52
C ALA A 220 -9.16 2.79 19.24
N GLY A 221 -10.19 2.05 19.66
CA GLY A 221 -10.09 0.74 20.31
C GLY A 221 -9.96 -0.44 19.35
N GLY A 222 -9.75 -0.19 18.05
CA GLY A 222 -9.71 -1.23 17.03
C GLY A 222 -11.11 -1.72 16.64
N ILE A 223 -11.17 -2.60 15.64
CA ILE A 223 -12.41 -3.13 15.08
C ILE A 223 -12.51 -4.61 15.44
N GLN A 224 -13.56 -4.99 16.17
CA GLN A 224 -13.78 -6.39 16.56
C GLN A 224 -14.23 -7.26 15.38
N SER A 225 -14.94 -6.69 14.40
CA SER A 225 -15.35 -7.38 13.16
C SER A 225 -15.30 -6.44 11.96
N ALA A 226 -14.37 -6.70 11.04
CA ALA A 226 -14.24 -5.94 9.79
C ALA A 226 -15.52 -6.02 8.95
N VAL A 227 -16.10 -7.22 8.82
CA VAL A 227 -17.32 -7.46 8.05
C VAL A 227 -18.50 -6.71 8.65
N GLY A 228 -18.70 -6.80 9.97
CA GLY A 228 -19.79 -6.13 10.66
C GLY A 228 -19.69 -4.62 10.57
N PHE A 229 -18.49 -4.07 10.77
CA PHE A 229 -18.23 -2.64 10.66
C PHE A 229 -18.50 -2.11 9.24
N LEU A 230 -17.98 -2.79 8.22
CA LEU A 230 -18.14 -2.37 6.84
C LEU A 230 -19.60 -2.51 6.39
N ARG A 231 -20.31 -3.57 6.79
CA ARG A 231 -21.75 -3.71 6.55
C ARG A 231 -22.54 -2.56 7.14
N HIS A 232 -22.31 -2.26 8.43
CA HIS A 232 -22.98 -1.16 9.11
C HIS A 232 -22.73 0.17 8.39
N ARG A 233 -21.49 0.40 7.96
CA ARG A 233 -21.12 1.65 7.30
C ARG A 233 -21.68 1.80 5.90
N LEU A 234 -21.65 0.72 5.10
CA LEU A 234 -22.21 0.69 3.75
C LEU A 234 -23.72 0.92 3.73
N THR A 235 -24.41 0.51 4.80
CA THR A 235 -25.86 0.68 4.95
C THR A 235 -26.22 2.03 5.58
N ALA A 236 -25.60 2.40 6.70
CA ALA A 236 -25.94 3.61 7.44
C ALA A 236 -25.49 4.91 6.77
N LYS A 237 -24.42 4.88 5.95
CA LYS A 237 -23.88 6.06 5.25
C LYS A 237 -24.15 6.06 3.75
N LEU A 238 -25.07 5.24 3.28
CA LEU A 238 -25.42 5.15 1.86
C LEU A 238 -25.87 6.54 1.35
N PRO A 239 -25.20 7.13 0.34
CA PRO A 239 -25.57 8.45 -0.19
C PRO A 239 -26.99 8.45 -0.72
N ALA A 240 -27.71 9.56 -0.65
CA ALA A 240 -29.02 9.67 -1.30
C ALA A 240 -28.91 9.40 -2.81
N PRO A 241 -29.91 8.78 -3.45
CA PRO A 241 -29.88 8.54 -4.89
C PRO A 241 -29.71 9.88 -5.62
N ALA A 242 -28.73 9.96 -6.52
CA ALA A 242 -28.55 11.15 -7.35
C ALA A 242 -29.80 11.36 -8.21
N PRO A 243 -30.29 12.61 -8.40
CA PRO A 243 -31.39 12.86 -9.32
C PRO A 243 -30.99 12.34 -10.70
N LEU A 244 -31.87 11.55 -11.31
CA LEU A 244 -31.67 10.99 -12.65
C LEU A 244 -31.31 12.15 -13.58
N LYS A 245 -30.08 12.14 -14.12
CA LYS A 245 -29.72 13.04 -15.20
C LYS A 245 -30.54 12.63 -16.40
N THR A 246 -31.65 13.31 -16.65
CA THR A 246 -32.37 13.23 -17.91
C THR A 246 -31.34 13.49 -19.01
N ARG A 247 -31.05 12.48 -19.81
CA ARG A 247 -30.19 12.65 -20.99
C ARG A 247 -30.91 13.66 -21.89
N VAL A 248 -30.42 14.88 -21.92
CA VAL A 248 -30.90 15.88 -22.87
C VAL A 248 -30.55 15.34 -24.27
N PRO A 249 -31.53 15.23 -25.20
CA PRO A 249 -31.25 14.84 -26.57
C PRO A 249 -30.15 15.71 -27.18
N TYR A 250 -29.28 15.08 -27.97
CA TYR A 250 -28.03 15.62 -28.52
C TYR A 250 -28.21 16.90 -29.37
N ASP A 251 -29.45 17.24 -29.75
CA ASP A 251 -29.78 18.36 -30.64
C ASP A 251 -29.86 19.74 -29.95
N ALA A 252 -29.62 19.83 -28.64
CA ALA A 252 -29.55 21.08 -27.89
C ALA A 252 -28.13 21.44 -27.43
N LEU A 253 -27.09 20.93 -28.10
CA LEU A 253 -25.72 21.36 -27.82
C LEU A 253 -25.48 22.74 -28.51
N PRO A 254 -25.15 23.81 -27.77
CA PRO A 254 -24.79 25.09 -28.39
C PRO A 254 -23.57 24.88 -29.31
N PRO A 255 -23.47 25.60 -30.44
CA PRO A 255 -22.42 25.37 -31.42
C PRO A 255 -21.05 25.46 -30.73
N SER A 256 -20.28 24.39 -30.90
CA SER A 256 -18.92 24.27 -30.41
C SER A 256 -18.11 25.52 -30.75
N ARG A 257 -17.65 26.21 -29.69
CA ARG A 257 -16.53 27.17 -29.65
C ARG A 257 -16.32 27.93 -30.96
N THR A 258 -16.94 29.10 -31.06
CA THR A 258 -16.53 30.15 -32.00
C THR A 258 -15.01 30.35 -31.85
N VAL A 259 -14.26 29.91 -32.86
CA VAL A 259 -12.82 30.13 -32.90
C VAL A 259 -12.62 31.62 -33.19
N THR A 260 -12.10 32.37 -32.21
CA THR A 260 -11.82 33.81 -32.38
C THR A 260 -10.95 34.03 -33.62
N PRO A 261 -11.33 34.93 -34.55
CA PRO A 261 -10.56 35.19 -35.77
C PRO A 261 -9.15 35.70 -35.44
N LEU A 262 -8.20 35.50 -36.36
CA LEU A 262 -6.87 36.08 -36.21
C LEU A 262 -6.95 37.61 -36.38
N VAL A 263 -6.25 38.33 -35.53
CA VAL A 263 -6.07 39.79 -35.61
C VAL A 263 -4.59 40.11 -35.87
N THR A 264 -4.32 41.22 -36.54
CA THR A 264 -2.96 41.72 -36.75
C THR A 264 -2.43 42.37 -35.47
N CYS A 265 -1.18 42.06 -35.11
CA CYS A 265 -0.51 42.62 -33.95
C CYS A 265 -0.08 44.07 -34.21
N ALA A 266 -0.38 44.97 -33.27
CA ALA A 266 0.03 46.38 -33.32
C ALA A 266 1.45 46.65 -32.76
N GLY A 267 2.25 45.60 -32.55
CA GLY A 267 3.59 45.69 -31.97
C GLY A 267 4.66 46.18 -32.97
N PRO A 268 5.81 46.67 -32.49
CA PRO A 268 6.91 47.11 -33.35
C PRO A 268 7.53 45.92 -34.11
N GLY A 269 7.63 46.02 -35.43
CA GLY A 269 8.24 45.00 -36.29
C GLY A 269 7.39 44.64 -37.51
N PRO A 270 7.72 43.55 -38.21
CA PRO A 270 6.95 43.08 -39.36
C PRO A 270 5.55 42.61 -38.96
N ASP A 271 4.58 42.84 -39.85
CA ASP A 271 3.18 42.47 -39.66
C ASP A 271 3.05 40.97 -39.38
N HIS A 272 2.41 40.64 -38.26
CA HIS A 272 2.12 39.26 -37.87
C HIS A 272 0.75 39.15 -37.22
N ALA A 273 0.06 38.05 -37.50
CA ALA A 273 -1.28 37.79 -37.00
C ALA A 273 -1.25 36.82 -35.80
N PHE A 274 -2.13 37.05 -34.82
CA PHE A 274 -2.30 36.18 -33.65
C PHE A 274 -3.78 36.02 -33.30
N ARG A 275 -4.13 35.01 -32.49
CA ARG A 275 -5.49 34.85 -31.98
C ARG A 275 -5.59 35.52 -30.60
N PRO A 276 -6.46 36.51 -30.43
CA PRO A 276 -6.60 37.19 -29.15
C PRO A 276 -7.49 36.34 -28.23
N LEU A 277 -7.15 36.31 -26.94
CA LEU A 277 -7.98 35.65 -25.92
C LEU A 277 -9.08 36.57 -25.36
N ALA A 278 -8.94 37.88 -25.59
CA ALA A 278 -9.85 38.96 -25.19
C ALA A 278 -9.63 40.16 -26.13
N ASP A 279 -9.76 41.41 -25.68
CA ASP A 279 -9.55 42.63 -26.49
C ASP A 279 -8.06 42.99 -26.69
N GLU A 280 -7.23 41.97 -26.90
CA GLU A 280 -5.79 42.11 -26.97
C GLU A 280 -5.37 42.62 -28.36
N THR A 281 -4.60 43.71 -28.40
CA THR A 281 -4.05 44.30 -29.63
C THR A 281 -2.61 43.88 -29.92
N HIS A 282 -1.97 43.21 -28.97
CA HIS A 282 -0.57 42.78 -29.05
C HIS A 282 -0.43 41.28 -28.78
N CYS A 283 0.38 40.62 -29.61
CA CYS A 283 0.66 39.20 -29.46
C CYS A 283 1.43 38.92 -28.14
N PRO A 284 1.46 37.67 -27.66
CA PRO A 284 2.14 37.31 -26.41
C PRO A 284 3.62 37.71 -26.37
N ARG A 285 4.30 37.72 -27.53
CA ARG A 285 5.70 38.11 -27.66
C ARG A 285 5.88 39.62 -27.48
N CYS A 286 5.16 40.45 -28.24
CA CYS A 286 5.21 41.91 -28.12
C CYS A 286 4.72 42.42 -26.75
N ARG A 287 3.81 41.69 -26.09
CA ARG A 287 3.38 41.98 -24.71
C ARG A 287 4.46 41.67 -23.68
N SER A 288 5.29 40.66 -23.95
CA SER A 288 6.42 40.29 -23.07
C SER A 288 7.60 41.26 -23.22
N ASP A 289 7.69 41.97 -24.34
CA ASP A 289 8.70 43.02 -24.59
C ASP A 289 8.32 44.39 -23.99
N HIS A 290 7.09 44.55 -23.47
CA HIS A 290 6.69 45.69 -22.63
C HIS A 290 6.75 45.31 -21.13
N PRO A 291 7.33 46.15 -20.24
CA PRO A 291 7.39 45.82 -18.84
C PRO A 291 6.06 46.14 -18.16
N ALA A 292 5.17 45.15 -17.99
CA ALA A 292 4.55 44.82 -16.70
C ALA A 292 3.45 43.75 -16.77
N ALA A 293 3.45 42.97 -15.70
CA ALA A 293 2.32 42.30 -15.02
C ALA A 293 2.02 40.82 -15.33
N ALA A 294 2.59 39.99 -14.45
CA ALA A 294 2.04 38.79 -13.80
C ALA A 294 1.44 37.66 -14.67
N SER A 295 2.24 36.62 -14.90
CA SER A 295 1.77 35.32 -15.35
C SER A 295 1.10 34.52 -14.21
N VAL A 296 -0.08 33.97 -14.50
CA VAL A 296 -0.79 33.00 -13.65
C VAL A 296 0.11 31.78 -13.39
N PRO A 297 0.25 31.27 -12.15
CA PRO A 297 1.12 30.14 -11.89
C PRO A 297 0.54 28.88 -12.54
N ARG A 298 1.20 28.36 -13.57
CA ARG A 298 0.97 26.99 -14.06
C ARG A 298 1.11 26.05 -12.86
N ARG A 299 0.06 25.29 -12.55
CA ARG A 299 0.13 24.18 -11.58
C ARG A 299 1.29 23.28 -12.01
N ARG A 300 2.40 23.34 -11.28
CA ARG A 300 3.54 22.45 -11.50
C ARG A 300 3.09 21.07 -11.05
N VAL A 301 2.94 20.15 -12.00
CA VAL A 301 2.78 18.73 -11.69
C VAL A 301 3.95 18.34 -10.78
N PRO A 302 3.70 17.74 -9.61
CA PRO A 302 4.75 17.26 -8.73
C PRO A 302 5.69 16.33 -9.51
N TRP A 303 7.00 16.53 -9.40
CA TRP A 303 8.00 15.70 -10.10
C TRP A 303 7.84 14.20 -9.82
N ARG A 304 7.27 13.84 -8.66
CA ARG A 304 6.91 12.46 -8.32
C ARG A 304 5.97 11.83 -9.35
N ASP A 305 4.94 12.55 -9.77
CA ASP A 305 3.93 12.03 -10.69
C ASP A 305 4.51 11.87 -12.10
N LEU A 306 5.42 12.79 -12.50
CA LEU A 306 6.17 12.68 -13.75
C LEU A 306 7.08 11.45 -13.76
N VAL A 307 7.84 11.21 -12.67
CA VAL A 307 8.73 10.04 -12.59
C VAL A 307 7.92 8.74 -12.46
N ALA A 308 6.77 8.73 -11.78
CA ALA A 308 5.87 7.58 -11.75
C ALA A 308 5.31 7.24 -13.14
N THR A 309 5.00 8.25 -13.95
CA THR A 309 4.54 8.07 -15.33
C THR A 309 5.64 7.43 -16.19
N VAL A 310 6.90 7.85 -16.05
CA VAL A 310 8.05 7.27 -16.77
C VAL A 310 8.41 5.87 -16.27
N ALA A 311 8.31 5.62 -14.96
CA ALA A 311 8.59 4.31 -14.38
C ALA A 311 7.53 3.26 -14.76
N ALA A 312 6.31 3.68 -15.12
CA ALA A 312 5.25 2.79 -15.58
C ALA A 312 5.37 2.39 -17.06
N THR A 313 6.25 3.04 -17.84
CA THR A 313 6.48 2.76 -19.27
C THR A 313 7.61 1.77 -19.54
N HIS A 314 8.25 1.23 -18.49
CA HIS A 314 9.33 0.24 -18.55
C HIS A 314 8.99 -1.00 -17.72
#